data_AF-A0A497Y772-F1
#
_entry.id   AF-A0A497Y772-F1
#
_cell.length_a   1.000
_cell.length_b   1.000
_cell.length_c   1.000
_cell.angle_alpha   90.00
_cell.angle_beta   90.00
_cell.angle_gamma   90.00
#
_symmetry.space_group_name_H-M   'P 1'
#
loop_
_entity.id
_entity.type
_entity.pdbx_description
1 polymer ?
#
loop_
_entity_poly.entity_id
_entity_poly.type
_entity_poly.pdbx_seq_one_letter_code
_entity_poly.pdbx_strand_id
1 'polypeptide(L)'
;MRSILYFLACFIFILAACDTSNPKNIDGNKKSLIGKWHRFSTANGYSEFDIDSQNVVFYNQKVGWFKLPYKIENDSLKYLTKDYVAKITNYGDSILLEGNDSTKAILHRFKEPNIPFKTIPEQKDSLSFASYIADFDKRLISEFEKAGIKIANGAEKDQGPAYEELLKKKSANR
;
A
#
# COMPACT_ATOMS: atom_id res chain seq x y z
N MET A 1 60.22 -37.84 39.33
CA MET A 1 59.58 -36.54 39.64
C MET A 1 58.94 -36.04 38.35
N ARG A 2 57.59 -36.05 38.27
CA ARG A 2 56.69 -34.87 38.10
C ARG A 2 57.07 -33.98 36.89
N SER A 3 56.20 -33.59 35.96
CA SER A 3 54.74 -33.50 35.93
C SER A 3 54.25 -33.26 34.49
N ILE A 4 53.23 -34.01 34.10
CA ILE A 4 52.01 -33.66 33.36
C ILE A 4 51.89 -32.20 32.85
N LEU A 5 51.63 -32.03 31.54
CA LEU A 5 50.62 -31.09 31.03
C LEU A 5 50.01 -31.64 29.73
N TYR A 6 48.78 -32.10 29.87
CA TYR A 6 47.83 -32.48 28.83
C TYR A 6 47.27 -31.24 28.09
N PHE A 7 46.53 -31.52 27.01
CA PHE A 7 45.45 -30.74 26.39
C PHE A 7 45.78 -29.79 25.24
N LEU A 8 45.53 -30.22 24.00
CA LEU A 8 44.36 -29.85 23.16
C LEU A 8 44.55 -30.51 21.77
N ALA A 9 43.98 -31.69 21.53
CA ALA A 9 42.64 -31.91 20.98
C ALA A 9 42.50 -31.49 19.51
N CYS A 10 42.46 -32.51 18.65
CA CYS A 10 41.92 -32.49 17.30
C CYS A 10 40.54 -31.80 17.26
N PHE A 11 40.35 -30.86 16.36
CA PHE A 11 39.05 -30.66 15.72
C PHE A 11 39.24 -30.14 14.30
N ILE A 12 39.27 -31.08 13.36
CA ILE A 12 38.84 -30.85 11.98
C ILE A 12 37.33 -30.68 12.07
N PHE A 13 36.84 -29.44 12.08
CA PHE A 13 35.44 -29.15 11.81
C PHE A 13 35.29 -28.60 10.41
N ILE A 14 34.78 -29.49 9.56
CA ILE A 14 34.03 -29.23 8.34
C ILE A 14 32.94 -28.21 8.68
N LEU A 15 33.07 -26.96 8.23
CA LEU A 15 31.92 -26.09 8.02
C LEU A 15 31.49 -26.24 6.57
N ALA A 16 30.85 -27.37 6.29
CA ALA A 16 29.88 -27.46 5.22
C ALA A 16 28.72 -26.52 5.56
N ALA A 17 28.37 -25.68 4.60
CA ALA A 17 27.06 -25.07 4.39
C ALA A 17 26.26 -24.68 5.64
N CYS A 18 26.25 -23.38 5.93
CA CYS A 18 25.01 -22.71 6.29
C CYS A 18 24.91 -21.42 5.46
N ASP A 19 24.57 -21.57 4.18
CA ASP A 19 23.62 -20.66 3.55
C ASP A 19 22.26 -20.86 4.24
N THR A 20 22.17 -20.49 5.51
CA THR A 20 20.89 -20.22 6.14
C THR A 20 20.47 -18.88 5.58
N SER A 21 19.82 -18.92 4.41
CA SER A 21 18.81 -17.93 4.09
C SER A 21 17.84 -17.96 5.27
N ASN A 22 18.02 -17.02 6.20
CA ASN A 22 17.06 -16.78 7.28
C ASN A 22 15.68 -16.79 6.62
N PRO A 23 14.71 -17.56 7.13
CA PRO A 23 13.35 -17.40 6.66
C PRO A 23 13.01 -15.94 6.87
N LYS A 24 12.96 -15.19 5.77
CA LYS A 24 12.61 -13.77 5.76
C LYS A 24 11.34 -13.62 6.57
N ASN A 25 11.30 -12.59 7.39
CA ASN A 25 10.27 -12.32 8.38
C ASN A 25 8.91 -12.05 7.70
N ILE A 26 8.27 -13.10 7.17
CA ILE A 26 7.01 -13.04 6.42
C ILE A 26 5.91 -12.47 7.32
N ASP A 27 5.87 -12.88 8.59
CA ASP A 27 4.91 -12.38 9.57
C ASP A 27 5.16 -10.92 9.96
N GLY A 28 6.42 -10.48 10.04
CA GLY A 28 6.77 -9.08 10.31
C GLY A 28 6.25 -8.15 9.22
N ASN A 29 6.42 -8.54 7.95
CA ASN A 29 5.95 -7.75 6.81
C ASN A 29 4.42 -7.77 6.68
N LYS A 30 3.77 -8.91 6.99
CA LYS A 30 2.31 -8.98 7.02
C LYS A 30 1.74 -8.04 8.08
N LYS A 31 2.32 -8.00 9.28
CA LYS A 31 1.89 -7.09 10.35
C LYS A 31 2.18 -5.62 10.02
N SER A 32 3.29 -5.31 9.34
CA SER A 32 3.59 -3.93 8.95
C SER A 32 2.63 -3.40 7.89
N LEU A 33 2.18 -4.25 6.97
CA LEU A 33 1.26 -3.90 5.89
C LEU A 33 -0.19 -3.69 6.34
N ILE A 34 -0.68 -4.47 7.32
CA ILE A 34 -2.06 -4.36 7.81
C ILE A 34 -2.33 -2.95 8.33
N GLY A 35 -3.42 -2.35 7.87
CA GLY A 35 -3.90 -1.03 8.28
C GLY A 35 -4.49 -0.21 7.15
N LYS A 36 -4.72 1.06 7.44
CA LYS A 36 -5.30 2.03 6.51
C LYS A 36 -4.21 2.86 5.87
N TRP A 37 -4.27 2.99 4.55
CA TRP A 37 -3.28 3.69 3.75
C TRP A 37 -3.91 4.57 2.70
N HIS A 38 -3.19 5.61 2.31
CA HIS A 38 -3.59 6.44 1.19
C HIS A 38 -2.42 6.73 0.26
N ARG A 39 -2.74 7.11 -0.96
CA ARG A 39 -1.79 7.62 -1.95
C ARG A 39 -2.37 8.84 -2.61
N PHE A 40 -1.54 9.85 -2.82
CA PHE A 40 -1.86 10.97 -3.68
C PHE A 40 -0.83 11.09 -4.80
N SER A 41 -1.31 11.40 -6.01
CA SER A 41 -0.47 11.87 -7.11
C SER A 41 -1.32 12.72 -8.05
N THR A 42 -0.71 13.70 -8.72
CA THR A 42 -1.43 14.52 -9.70
C THR A 42 -1.95 13.71 -10.89
N ALA A 43 -1.25 12.63 -11.27
CA ALA A 43 -1.66 11.76 -12.38
C ALA A 43 -2.86 10.86 -12.03
N ASN A 44 -2.81 10.18 -10.88
CA ASN A 44 -3.80 9.16 -10.51
C ASN A 44 -4.84 9.65 -9.50
N GLY A 45 -4.68 10.87 -8.96
CA GLY A 45 -5.50 11.42 -7.90
C GLY A 45 -5.19 10.80 -6.54
N TYR A 46 -6.18 10.89 -5.65
CA TYR A 46 -6.15 10.30 -4.32
C TYR A 46 -6.77 8.90 -4.34
N SER A 47 -6.19 7.96 -3.61
CA SER A 47 -6.68 6.59 -3.45
C SER A 47 -6.57 6.14 -2.01
N GLU A 48 -7.53 5.35 -1.55
CA GLU A 48 -7.59 4.80 -0.20
C GLU A 48 -7.53 3.28 -0.23
N PHE A 49 -6.81 2.72 0.73
CA PHE A 49 -6.60 1.28 0.89
C PHE A 49 -6.88 0.89 2.34
N ASP A 50 -7.73 -0.12 2.55
CA ASP A 50 -7.92 -0.78 3.83
C ASP A 50 -7.39 -2.21 3.70
N ILE A 51 -6.28 -2.50 4.35
CA ILE A 51 -5.57 -3.79 4.24
C ILE A 51 -5.73 -4.55 5.54
N ASP A 52 -6.42 -5.69 5.48
CA ASP A 52 -6.56 -6.62 6.59
C ASP A 52 -5.63 -7.84 6.41
N SER A 53 -5.81 -8.88 7.22
CA SER A 53 -4.96 -10.08 7.20
C SER A 53 -5.17 -10.99 5.98
N GLN A 54 -6.18 -10.71 5.16
CA GLN A 54 -6.63 -11.55 4.05
C GLN A 54 -6.82 -10.76 2.75
N ASN A 55 -7.23 -9.50 2.82
CA ASN A 55 -7.68 -8.70 1.69
C ASN A 55 -7.03 -7.32 1.67
N VAL A 56 -6.83 -6.83 0.45
CA VAL A 56 -6.68 -5.41 0.17
C VAL A 56 -8.03 -4.92 -0.35
N VAL A 57 -8.65 -4.01 0.39
CA VAL A 57 -9.79 -3.22 -0.09
C VAL A 57 -9.27 -1.89 -0.58
N PHE A 58 -9.74 -1.45 -1.74
CA PHE A 58 -9.31 -0.22 -2.38
C PHE A 58 -10.52 0.60 -2.81
N TYR A 59 -10.35 1.91 -2.77
CA TYR A 59 -11.25 2.83 -3.44
C TYR A 59 -10.50 3.99 -4.10
N ASN A 60 -10.95 4.34 -5.31
CA ASN A 60 -10.59 5.55 -6.01
C ASN A 60 -11.75 5.97 -6.93
N GLN A 61 -11.96 7.28 -7.07
CA GLN A 61 -13.03 7.83 -7.92
C GLN A 61 -12.99 7.38 -9.39
N LYS A 62 -11.80 7.09 -9.97
CA LYS A 62 -11.66 6.68 -11.38
C LYS A 62 -11.90 5.19 -11.59
N VAL A 63 -11.45 4.36 -10.66
CA VAL A 63 -11.43 2.89 -10.82
C VAL A 63 -12.51 2.19 -9.99
N GLY A 64 -13.15 2.91 -9.08
CA GLY A 64 -14.17 2.39 -8.18
C GLY A 64 -13.62 1.60 -7.00
N TRP A 65 -14.49 0.77 -6.44
CA TRP A 65 -14.21 -0.10 -5.30
C TRP A 65 -13.75 -1.48 -5.77
N PHE A 66 -12.74 -2.06 -5.13
CA PHE A 66 -12.44 -3.48 -5.28
C PHE A 66 -11.86 -4.08 -4.00
N LYS A 67 -12.07 -5.39 -3.85
CA LYS A 67 -11.53 -6.21 -2.78
C LYS A 67 -10.77 -7.39 -3.39
N LEU A 68 -9.49 -7.50 -3.09
CA LEU A 68 -8.63 -8.55 -3.64
C LEU A 68 -7.98 -9.34 -2.50
N PRO A 69 -8.15 -10.67 -2.46
CA PRO A 69 -7.43 -11.49 -1.51
C PRO A 69 -5.94 -11.54 -1.88
N TYR A 70 -5.09 -11.55 -0.87
CA TYR A 70 -3.63 -11.53 -1.06
C TYR A 70 -2.90 -12.45 -0.09
N LYS A 71 -1.62 -12.68 -0.38
CA LYS A 71 -0.65 -13.28 0.54
C LYS A 71 0.68 -12.55 0.46
N ILE A 72 1.52 -12.74 1.47
CA ILE A 72 2.91 -12.29 1.46
C ILE A 72 3.80 -13.49 1.17
N GLU A 73 4.63 -13.39 0.13
CA GLU A 73 5.65 -14.37 -0.23
C GLU A 73 6.97 -13.63 -0.50
N ASN A 74 8.05 -13.98 0.20
CA ASN A 74 9.39 -13.39 -0.01
C ASN A 74 9.40 -11.84 -0.01
N ASP A 75 8.77 -11.24 1.00
CA ASP A 75 8.60 -9.77 1.14
C ASP A 75 7.77 -9.11 0.03
N SER A 76 7.04 -9.91 -0.75
CA SER A 76 6.20 -9.41 -1.83
C SER A 76 4.73 -9.67 -1.53
N LEU A 77 3.90 -8.68 -1.78
CA LEU A 77 2.46 -8.86 -1.86
C LEU A 77 2.11 -9.55 -3.17
N LYS A 78 1.34 -10.63 -3.10
CA LYS A 78 0.80 -11.33 -4.26
C LYS A 78 -0.70 -11.45 -4.15
N TYR A 79 -1.43 -10.97 -5.15
CA TYR A 79 -2.87 -11.20 -5.23
C TYR A 79 -3.14 -12.67 -5.58
N LEU A 80 -4.19 -13.25 -4.99
CA LEU A 80 -4.55 -14.65 -5.27
C LEU A 80 -5.38 -14.80 -6.54
N THR A 81 -5.97 -13.71 -7.02
CA THR A 81 -6.90 -13.69 -8.16
C THR A 81 -6.35 -12.99 -9.40
N LYS A 82 -5.13 -12.45 -9.33
CA LYS A 82 -4.45 -11.75 -10.42
C LYS A 82 -2.97 -12.10 -10.43
N ASP A 83 -2.39 -12.16 -11.62
CA ASP A 83 -0.94 -12.33 -11.78
C ASP A 83 -0.18 -11.02 -11.54
N TYR A 84 -0.32 -10.52 -10.31
CA TYR A 84 0.34 -9.30 -9.85
C TYR A 84 1.10 -9.60 -8.57
N VAL A 85 2.37 -9.24 -8.58
CA VAL A 85 3.29 -9.36 -7.45
C VAL A 85 3.97 -8.02 -7.26
N ALA A 86 3.93 -7.49 -6.04
CA ALA A 86 4.61 -6.25 -5.68
C ALA A 86 5.59 -6.48 -4.55
N LYS A 87 6.87 -6.18 -4.78
CA LYS A 87 7.87 -6.16 -3.72
C LYS A 87 7.54 -5.02 -2.76
N ILE A 88 7.56 -5.31 -1.46
CA ILE A 88 7.31 -4.33 -0.41
C ILE A 88 8.65 -3.84 0.14
N THR A 89 8.82 -2.52 0.19
CA THR A 89 9.94 -1.88 0.92
C THR A 89 9.37 -0.91 1.95
N ASN A 90 9.66 -1.15 3.23
CA ASN A 90 9.18 -0.30 4.32
C ASN A 90 10.05 0.97 4.47
N TYR A 91 9.41 2.12 4.64
CA TYR A 91 10.00 3.44 4.86
C TYR A 91 9.30 4.17 6.01
N GLY A 92 9.50 3.70 7.24
CA GLY A 92 8.84 4.26 8.43
C GLY A 92 7.31 4.16 8.32
N ASP A 93 6.64 5.31 8.25
CA ASP A 93 5.18 5.40 8.09
C ASP A 93 4.69 5.26 6.64
N SER A 94 5.56 4.85 5.73
CA SER A 94 5.23 4.66 4.31
C SER A 94 5.77 3.33 3.81
N ILE A 95 5.17 2.81 2.75
CA ILE A 95 5.63 1.62 2.06
C ILE A 95 5.73 1.90 0.57
N LEU A 96 6.81 1.44 -0.04
CA LEU A 96 6.98 1.40 -1.48
C LEU A 96 6.57 0.02 -1.96
N LEU A 97 5.70 0.00 -2.97
CA LEU A 97 5.29 -1.18 -3.72
C LEU A 97 5.88 -1.08 -5.12
N GLU A 98 6.64 -2.09 -5.51
CA GLU A 98 7.21 -2.23 -6.86
C GLU A 98 6.63 -3.47 -7.54
N GLY A 99 5.69 -3.26 -8.47
CA GLY A 99 4.98 -4.30 -9.20
C GLY A 99 5.83 -4.96 -10.28
N ASN A 100 5.55 -6.23 -10.55
CA ASN A 100 6.08 -6.99 -11.69
C ASN A 100 5.68 -6.42 -13.06
N ASP A 101 4.66 -5.56 -13.09
CA ASP A 101 4.19 -4.79 -14.25
C ASP A 101 4.91 -3.43 -14.40
N SER A 102 6.03 -3.23 -13.70
CA SER A 102 6.78 -1.96 -13.62
C SER A 102 6.04 -0.81 -12.93
N THR A 103 4.87 -1.06 -12.32
CA THR A 103 4.21 -0.03 -11.52
C THR A 103 4.96 0.23 -10.23
N LYS A 104 5.00 1.50 -9.83
CA LYS A 104 5.50 1.92 -8.52
C LYS A 104 4.45 2.75 -7.80
N ALA A 105 4.26 2.45 -6.52
CA ALA A 105 3.35 3.16 -5.65
C ALA A 105 3.97 3.35 -4.27
N ILE A 106 3.92 4.58 -3.76
CA ILE A 106 4.19 4.84 -2.36
C ILE A 106 2.83 4.97 -1.67
N LEU A 107 2.61 4.15 -0.65
CA LEU A 107 1.45 4.26 0.23
C LEU A 107 1.90 4.89 1.54
N HIS A 108 1.15 5.88 1.99
CA HIS A 108 1.36 6.55 3.26
C HIS A 108 0.36 6.01 4.27
N ARG A 109 0.86 5.69 5.47
CA ARG A 109 0.01 5.24 6.57
C ARG A 109 -0.95 6.37 6.90
N PHE A 110 -2.24 6.07 6.92
CA PHE A 110 -3.23 7.06 7.27
C PHE A 110 -3.14 7.35 8.77
N LYS A 111 -2.74 8.57 9.12
CA LYS A 111 -2.74 9.09 10.50
C LYS A 111 -3.99 9.92 10.69
N GLU A 112 -4.71 9.70 11.79
CA GLU A 112 -6.02 10.30 12.07
C GLU A 112 -6.06 11.82 11.75
N PRO A 113 -6.83 12.24 10.73
CA PRO A 113 -7.10 13.64 10.45
C PRO A 113 -8.42 14.04 11.10
N ASN A 114 -8.79 15.31 10.91
CA ASN A 114 -10.10 15.84 11.27
C ASN A 114 -11.27 15.05 10.65
N ILE A 115 -11.05 14.32 9.55
CA ILE A 115 -12.05 13.48 8.88
C ILE A 115 -11.59 12.02 8.90
N PRO A 116 -12.26 11.14 9.64
CA PRO A 116 -11.76 9.79 9.87
C PRO A 116 -11.80 8.94 8.59
N PHE A 117 -10.73 8.18 8.34
CA PHE A 117 -10.76 7.09 7.35
C PHE A 117 -11.37 5.86 8.00
N LYS A 118 -12.68 5.70 7.78
CA LYS A 118 -13.44 4.50 8.16
C LYS A 118 -13.09 3.36 7.21
N THR A 119 -13.30 2.11 7.65
CA THR A 119 -13.21 0.95 6.77
C THR A 119 -14.08 1.16 5.53
N ILE A 120 -13.53 0.82 4.37
CA ILE A 120 -14.19 1.00 3.09
C ILE A 120 -15.35 0.00 3.00
N PRO A 121 -16.63 0.45 3.04
CA PRO A 121 -17.75 -0.46 2.99
C PRO A 121 -17.90 -1.06 1.59
N GLU A 122 -18.60 -2.19 1.49
CA GLU A 122 -18.94 -2.76 0.18
C GLU A 122 -19.89 -1.84 -0.57
N GLN A 123 -19.73 -1.73 -1.90
CA GLN A 123 -20.55 -0.82 -2.71
C GLN A 123 -22.05 -1.13 -2.65
N LYS A 124 -22.43 -2.39 -2.38
CA LYS A 124 -23.83 -2.81 -2.22
C LYS A 124 -24.49 -2.30 -0.93
N ASP A 125 -23.70 -1.88 0.06
CA ASP A 125 -24.19 -1.20 1.25
C ASP A 125 -24.31 0.30 0.95
N SER A 126 -25.40 0.66 0.28
CA SER A 126 -25.56 1.96 -0.35
C SER A 126 -25.46 3.15 0.62
N LEU A 127 -26.00 3.02 1.84
CA LEU A 127 -25.99 4.11 2.82
C LEU A 127 -24.60 4.31 3.42
N SER A 128 -23.97 3.23 3.88
CA SER A 128 -22.60 3.29 4.42
C SER A 128 -21.62 3.76 3.35
N PHE A 129 -21.78 3.27 2.12
CA PHE A 129 -20.96 3.65 0.99
C PHE A 129 -21.14 5.13 0.64
N ALA A 130 -22.38 5.63 0.54
CA ALA A 130 -22.63 7.05 0.29
C ALA A 130 -21.99 7.95 1.37
N SER A 131 -22.11 7.59 2.65
CA SER A 131 -21.43 8.32 3.73
C SER A 131 -19.91 8.26 3.61
N TYR A 132 -19.35 7.11 3.23
CA TYR A 132 -17.92 6.96 3.02
C TYR A 132 -17.42 7.83 1.85
N ILE A 133 -18.15 7.89 0.74
CA ILE A 133 -17.82 8.75 -0.42
C ILE A 133 -17.79 10.23 -0.02
N ALA A 134 -18.80 10.71 0.71
CA ALA A 134 -18.85 12.10 1.13
C ALA A 134 -17.62 12.52 1.97
N ASP A 135 -17.11 11.63 2.81
CA ASP A 135 -15.90 11.90 3.59
C ASP A 135 -14.61 11.67 2.78
N PHE A 136 -14.61 10.72 1.84
CA PHE A 136 -13.53 10.52 0.88
C PHE A 136 -13.29 11.78 0.05
N ASP A 137 -14.34 12.41 -0.47
CA ASP A 137 -14.24 13.62 -1.30
C ASP A 137 -13.62 14.79 -0.51
N LYS A 138 -13.96 14.94 0.77
CA LYS A 138 -13.33 15.96 1.62
C LYS A 138 -11.83 15.69 1.83
N ARG A 139 -11.43 14.43 2.00
CA ARG A 139 -10.01 14.05 2.15
C ARG A 139 -9.25 14.23 0.84
N LEU A 140 -9.84 13.82 -0.28
CA LEU A 140 -9.36 14.08 -1.64
C LEU A 140 -9.07 15.58 -1.82
N ILE A 141 -10.05 16.45 -1.56
CA ILE A 141 -9.91 17.91 -1.66
C ILE A 141 -8.75 18.40 -0.79
N SER A 142 -8.68 17.95 0.46
CA SER A 142 -7.59 18.35 1.37
C SER A 142 -6.20 17.98 0.83
N GLU A 143 -6.03 16.80 0.22
CA GLU A 143 -4.75 16.40 -0.38
C GLU A 143 -4.40 17.23 -1.63
N PHE A 144 -5.38 17.58 -2.45
CA PHE A 144 -5.18 18.50 -3.57
C PHE A 144 -4.77 19.91 -3.09
N GLU A 145 -5.43 20.42 -2.05
CA GLU A 145 -5.09 21.72 -1.45
C GLU A 145 -3.68 21.73 -0.86
N LYS A 146 -3.28 20.66 -0.16
CA LYS A 146 -1.89 20.48 0.34
C LYS A 146 -0.86 20.47 -0.79
N ALA A 147 -1.24 19.98 -1.97
CA ALA A 147 -0.42 20.01 -3.17
C ALA A 147 -0.42 21.39 -3.88
N GLY A 148 -1.03 22.42 -3.28
CA GLY A 148 -1.13 23.77 -3.85
C GLY A 148 -2.20 23.93 -4.92
N ILE A 149 -3.06 22.92 -5.11
CA ILE A 149 -4.15 22.94 -6.10
C ILE A 149 -5.43 23.34 -5.37
N LYS A 150 -5.89 24.57 -5.58
CA LYS A 150 -7.14 25.05 -4.97
C LYS A 150 -8.34 24.44 -5.68
N ILE A 151 -9.11 23.63 -4.97
CA ILE A 151 -10.44 23.19 -5.38
C ILE A 151 -11.43 24.10 -4.63
N ALA A 152 -11.87 25.19 -5.25
CA ALA A 152 -12.72 26.17 -4.57
C ALA A 152 -14.04 25.54 -4.09
N ASN A 153 -14.33 25.68 -2.80
CA ASN A 153 -15.57 25.22 -2.16
C ASN A 153 -16.79 26.01 -2.65
N GLY A 154 -17.87 25.30 -3.00
CA GLY A 154 -19.23 25.82 -2.81
C GLY A 154 -19.90 26.53 -3.99
N ALA A 155 -20.05 25.82 -5.11
CA ALA A 155 -21.25 25.89 -5.95
C ALA A 155 -21.28 24.60 -6.76
N GLU A 156 -22.46 24.07 -7.05
CA GLU A 156 -22.67 23.25 -8.24
C GLU A 156 -22.20 24.05 -9.46
N LYS A 157 -20.89 24.04 -9.71
CA LYS A 157 -20.32 24.25 -11.01
C LYS A 157 -19.64 22.95 -11.29
N ASP A 158 -20.42 22.08 -11.91
CA ASP A 158 -20.01 21.17 -12.95
C ASP A 158 -18.48 21.19 -13.12
N GLN A 159 -17.75 20.47 -12.25
CA GLN A 159 -16.31 20.30 -12.34
C GLN A 159 -15.96 19.20 -13.35
N GLY A 160 -16.91 18.88 -14.24
CA GLY A 160 -16.65 18.20 -15.49
C GLY A 160 -15.40 18.74 -16.19
N PRO A 161 -15.18 20.05 -16.41
CA PRO A 161 -14.13 20.51 -17.32
C PRO A 161 -12.70 20.22 -16.83
N ALA A 162 -12.34 20.61 -15.60
CA ALA A 162 -10.95 20.49 -15.14
C ALA A 162 -10.54 19.04 -14.84
N TYR A 163 -11.49 18.23 -14.33
CA TYR A 163 -11.27 16.82 -14.07
C TYR A 163 -11.31 15.99 -15.37
N GLU A 164 -12.24 16.27 -16.30
CA GLU A 164 -12.29 15.66 -17.64
C GLU A 164 -11.05 16.05 -18.48
N GLU A 165 -10.53 17.26 -18.35
CA GLU A 165 -9.31 17.69 -19.05
C GLU A 165 -8.08 16.91 -18.59
N LEU A 166 -7.97 16.61 -17.29
CA LEU A 166 -6.93 15.72 -16.77
C LEU A 166 -7.10 14.27 -17.28
N LEU A 167 -8.31 13.86 -17.65
CA LEU A 167 -8.60 12.55 -18.25
C LEU A 167 -8.32 12.52 -19.77
N LYS A 168 -8.65 13.59 -20.50
CA LYS A 168 -8.45 13.71 -21.97
C LYS A 168 -6.99 13.83 -22.39
N LYS A 169 -6.11 14.36 -21.53
CA LYS A 169 -4.66 14.41 -21.79
C LYS A 169 -4.01 13.03 -22.01
N LYS A 170 -4.69 11.94 -21.64
CA LYS A 170 -4.24 10.55 -21.88
C LYS A 170 -4.60 10.03 -23.28
N SER A 171 -5.61 10.58 -23.93
CA SER A 171 -6.10 10.12 -25.26
C SER A 171 -5.34 10.76 -26.43
N ALA A 172 -4.61 11.86 -26.19
CA ALA A 172 -3.89 12.62 -27.21
C ALA A 172 -2.41 12.21 -27.40
N ASN A 173 -1.92 11.24 -26.62
CA ASN A 173 -0.56 10.70 -26.70
C ASN A 173 -0.54 9.22 -27.15
N ARG A 174 -1.52 8.82 -27.97
CA ARG A 174 -1.46 7.57 -28.74
C ARG A 174 -1.25 7.88 -30.21
#